data_AF-A0A0C3AG39-F1
#
_entry.id   AF-A0A0C3AG39-F1
#
_cell.length_a   1.000
_cell.length_b   1.000
_cell.length_c   1.000
_cell.angle_alpha   90.00
_cell.angle_beta   90.00
_cell.angle_gamma   90.00
#
_symmetry.space_group_name_H-M   'P 1'
#
loop_
_entity.id
_entity.type
_entity.pdbx_description
1 polymer ?
#
loop_
_entity_poly.entity_id
_entity_poly.type
_entity_poly.pdbx_seq_one_letter_code
_entity_poly.pdbx_strand_id
1 'polypeptide(L)'
;MSSTIAVIALGLLAISHSTYAAGPPAVNLRSAANYTILAASGVSTVPPSAITGNVGLSPAASTFLTGFSTVLDSSGTFSKSTQVTGKLFAASYTSPTPSMLTTAISDMQTAYTDASGRILPNFLNLGTGKSVVTLSPLGPGLYKWTTGVTVSSAPTFSGGSSDSAFFTSLYLLRQLTYDLYQAWILQIAGTLTMASAKTMLLAGGANATNIIWAVAGGVTLGTTSHFEGVILGKTGITLQTGMSMNGRALAQTLVALQKANVVAPS
;
A
#
# COMPACT_ATOMS: atom_id res chain seq x y z
N MET A 1 48.86 -24.24 54.36
CA MET A 1 47.78 -23.24 54.28
C MET A 1 48.20 -22.17 53.29
N SER A 2 47.51 -22.07 52.16
CA SER A 2 47.16 -20.82 51.45
C SER A 2 46.79 -21.19 50.01
N SER A 3 45.49 -21.32 49.77
CA SER A 3 44.89 -21.57 48.47
C SER A 3 44.88 -20.29 47.66
N THR A 4 45.47 -20.28 46.47
CA THR A 4 45.33 -19.17 45.51
C THR A 4 44.07 -19.40 44.68
N ILE A 5 43.02 -18.64 44.98
CA ILE A 5 41.76 -18.63 44.23
C ILE A 5 41.95 -17.78 42.97
N ALA A 6 41.88 -18.40 41.80
CA ALA A 6 41.77 -17.69 40.53
C ALA A 6 40.32 -17.19 40.37
N VAL A 7 40.13 -15.87 40.45
CA VAL A 7 38.84 -15.23 40.18
C VAL A 7 38.68 -15.12 38.66
N ILE A 8 37.84 -15.97 38.07
CA ILE A 8 37.40 -15.81 36.68
C ILE A 8 36.28 -14.77 36.69
N ALA A 9 36.56 -13.56 36.22
CA ALA A 9 35.56 -12.54 36.00
C ALA A 9 34.70 -12.93 34.77
N LEU A 10 33.49 -13.44 35.00
CA LEU A 10 32.48 -13.57 33.95
C LEU A 10 31.95 -12.15 33.65
N GLY A 11 32.42 -11.54 32.55
CA GLY A 11 31.82 -10.32 32.03
C GLY A 11 30.39 -10.60 31.58
N LEU A 12 29.41 -9.95 32.21
CA LEU A 12 28.04 -9.92 31.73
C LEU A 12 28.02 -9.08 30.44
N LEU A 13 28.11 -9.73 29.28
CA LEU A 13 27.84 -9.07 28.00
C LEU A 13 26.32 -8.83 27.94
N ALA A 14 25.89 -7.60 28.16
CA ALA A 14 24.51 -7.20 27.90
C ALA A 14 24.27 -7.29 26.39
N ILE A 15 23.75 -8.42 25.93
CA ILE A 15 23.36 -8.61 24.54
C ILE A 15 22.07 -7.81 24.35
N SER A 16 22.20 -6.62 23.75
CA SER A 16 21.06 -5.87 23.21
C SER A 16 20.40 -6.78 22.18
N HIS A 17 19.27 -7.39 22.53
CA HIS A 17 18.52 -8.22 21.59
C HIS A 17 17.84 -7.29 20.59
N SER A 18 18.46 -7.07 19.43
CA SER A 18 17.77 -6.50 18.28
C SER A 18 16.76 -7.52 17.79
N THR A 19 15.49 -7.31 18.15
CA THR A 19 14.38 -8.14 17.68
C THR A 19 14.18 -7.90 16.18
N TYR A 20 14.07 -8.97 15.40
CA TYR A 20 13.53 -8.87 14.04
C TYR A 20 12.11 -8.34 14.14
N ALA A 21 11.87 -7.12 13.64
CA ALA A 21 10.51 -6.60 13.49
C ALA A 21 9.87 -7.32 12.29
N ALA A 22 9.34 -8.53 12.52
CA ALA A 22 8.49 -9.20 11.56
C ALA A 22 7.22 -8.36 11.36
N GLY A 23 6.88 -8.07 10.11
CA GLY A 23 5.62 -7.41 9.77
C GLY A 23 4.42 -8.34 9.99
N PRO A 24 3.19 -7.79 10.03
CA PRO A 24 1.98 -8.61 10.03
C PRO A 24 1.87 -9.44 8.75
N PRO A 25 1.05 -10.52 8.72
CA PRO A 25 0.75 -11.22 7.48
C PRO A 25 0.21 -10.28 6.41
N ALA A 26 0.60 -10.50 5.15
CA ALA A 26 0.16 -9.68 4.02
C ALA A 26 -1.38 -9.66 3.90
N VAL A 27 -1.93 -8.56 3.39
CA VAL A 27 -3.37 -8.43 3.12
C VAL A 27 -3.68 -9.07 1.79
N ASN A 28 -4.60 -10.03 1.76
CA ASN A 28 -4.97 -10.72 0.53
C ASN A 28 -6.01 -9.92 -0.27
N LEU A 29 -5.60 -9.38 -1.41
CA LEU A 29 -6.47 -8.61 -2.31
C LEU A 29 -7.38 -9.47 -3.19
N ARG A 30 -7.12 -10.79 -3.29
CA ARG A 30 -7.88 -11.72 -4.13
C ARG A 30 -8.12 -11.17 -5.54
N SER A 31 -9.35 -11.19 -6.05
CA SER A 31 -9.64 -10.72 -7.42
C SER A 31 -9.49 -9.20 -7.60
N ALA A 32 -9.46 -8.41 -6.52
CA ALA A 32 -9.12 -6.99 -6.59
C ALA A 32 -7.66 -6.75 -7.03
N ALA A 33 -6.77 -7.73 -6.83
CA ALA A 33 -5.38 -7.69 -7.31
C ALA A 33 -5.27 -7.63 -8.84
N ASN A 34 -6.33 -7.91 -9.59
CA ASN A 34 -6.32 -7.83 -11.05
C ASN A 34 -6.44 -6.39 -11.58
N TYR A 35 -6.64 -5.41 -10.70
CA TYR A 35 -6.91 -4.02 -11.05
C TYR A 35 -5.90 -3.06 -10.42
N THR A 36 -5.31 -2.20 -11.25
CA THR A 36 -4.48 -1.08 -10.80
C THR A 36 -5.37 -0.01 -10.18
N ILE A 37 -6.55 0.19 -10.74
CA ILE A 37 -7.57 1.10 -10.24
C ILE A 37 -8.89 0.34 -10.15
N LEU A 38 -9.53 0.36 -8.98
CA LEU A 38 -10.85 -0.22 -8.77
C LEU A 38 -11.69 0.77 -7.97
N ALA A 39 -12.87 1.11 -8.47
CA ALA A 39 -13.75 2.08 -7.84
C ALA A 39 -15.22 1.65 -7.89
N ALA A 40 -16.06 2.20 -7.00
CA ALA A 40 -17.47 1.87 -6.94
C ALA A 40 -18.40 2.85 -7.66
N SER A 41 -18.13 4.15 -7.54
CA SER A 41 -19.01 5.23 -7.98
C SER A 41 -18.47 6.07 -9.14
N GLY A 42 -17.15 5.99 -9.43
CA GLY A 42 -16.60 6.61 -10.63
C GLY A 42 -15.09 6.53 -10.74
N VAL A 43 -14.58 6.57 -11.97
CA VAL A 43 -13.16 6.80 -12.26
C VAL A 43 -13.07 7.92 -13.29
N SER A 44 -12.37 8.99 -12.93
CA SER A 44 -12.22 10.16 -13.80
C SER A 44 -10.76 10.50 -14.04
N THR A 45 -10.45 11.04 -15.22
CA THR A 45 -9.12 11.56 -15.53
C THR A 45 -9.21 12.94 -16.18
N VAL A 46 -8.38 13.88 -15.75
CA VAL A 46 -8.02 15.07 -16.53
C VAL A 46 -6.79 14.68 -17.37
N PRO A 47 -6.95 14.49 -18.70
CA PRO A 47 -5.92 13.84 -19.53
C PRO A 47 -4.63 14.67 -19.78
N PRO A 48 -3.54 14.02 -20.21
CA PRO A 48 -3.37 12.57 -20.32
C PRO A 48 -2.78 11.98 -19.03
N SER A 49 -3.48 11.02 -18.43
CA SER A 49 -2.90 10.09 -17.45
C SER A 49 -2.27 8.89 -18.17
N ALA A 50 -1.37 8.18 -17.50
CA ALA A 50 -0.80 6.93 -17.97
C ALA A 50 -1.01 5.84 -16.92
N ILE A 51 -1.76 4.79 -17.26
CA ILE A 51 -2.09 3.70 -16.35
C ILE A 51 -1.57 2.41 -16.93
N THR A 52 -0.78 1.67 -16.14
CA THR A 52 -0.35 0.31 -16.49
C THR A 52 -1.11 -0.70 -15.64
N GLY A 53 -1.90 -1.55 -16.31
CA GLY A 53 -2.83 -2.50 -15.72
C GLY A 53 -4.30 -2.08 -15.84
N ASN A 54 -5.20 -2.90 -15.28
CA ASN A 54 -6.63 -2.76 -15.53
C ASN A 54 -7.30 -1.72 -14.64
N VAL A 55 -8.37 -1.12 -15.16
CA VAL A 55 -9.28 -0.22 -14.43
C VAL A 55 -10.63 -0.91 -14.31
N GLY A 56 -11.18 -0.99 -13.10
CA GLY A 56 -12.50 -1.57 -12.82
C GLY A 56 -13.44 -0.57 -12.18
N LEU A 57 -14.71 -0.61 -12.58
CA LEU A 57 -15.76 0.23 -12.03
C LEU A 57 -17.05 -0.56 -11.82
N SER A 58 -17.48 -0.71 -10.56
CA SER A 58 -18.73 -1.39 -10.24
C SER A 58 -19.23 -1.04 -8.82
N PRO A 59 -20.53 -0.77 -8.61
CA PRO A 59 -21.65 -1.04 -9.51
C PRO A 59 -21.94 0.06 -10.54
N ALA A 60 -21.20 1.17 -10.53
CA ALA A 60 -21.43 2.23 -11.50
C ALA A 60 -21.20 1.77 -12.96
N ALA A 61 -22.00 2.34 -13.86
CA ALA A 61 -21.92 2.09 -15.30
C ALA A 61 -20.70 2.78 -15.94
N SER A 62 -20.37 2.38 -17.16
CA SER A 62 -19.23 2.92 -17.92
C SER A 62 -19.31 4.41 -18.21
N THR A 63 -20.49 5.03 -18.10
CA THR A 63 -20.67 6.48 -18.21
C THR A 63 -19.93 7.26 -17.12
N PHE A 64 -19.57 6.60 -16.00
CA PHE A 64 -18.76 7.16 -14.92
C PHE A 64 -17.25 6.87 -15.09
N LEU A 65 -16.83 6.33 -16.24
CA LEU A 65 -15.43 6.33 -16.69
C LEU A 65 -15.16 7.59 -17.53
N THR A 66 -14.93 8.73 -16.87
CA THR A 66 -14.90 10.05 -17.54
C THR A 66 -13.48 10.50 -17.90
N GLY A 67 -13.33 11.18 -19.03
CA GLY A 67 -12.04 11.70 -19.52
C GLY A 67 -11.11 10.67 -20.17
N PHE A 68 -11.51 9.39 -20.22
CA PHE A 68 -10.68 8.34 -20.82
C PHE A 68 -10.80 8.24 -22.34
N SER A 69 -11.80 8.86 -22.96
CA SER A 69 -12.12 8.70 -24.39
C SER A 69 -12.18 7.21 -24.76
N THR A 70 -13.00 6.44 -24.03
CA THR A 70 -13.03 4.99 -24.15
C THR A 70 -13.61 4.53 -25.47
N VAL A 71 -13.07 3.44 -26.01
CA VAL A 71 -13.60 2.72 -27.16
C VAL A 71 -13.98 1.31 -26.71
N LEU A 72 -15.26 0.96 -26.79
CA LEU A 72 -15.74 -0.36 -26.42
C LEU A 72 -15.19 -1.41 -27.40
N ASP A 73 -14.69 -2.53 -26.86
CA ASP A 73 -14.24 -3.64 -27.69
C ASP A 73 -15.43 -4.34 -28.36
N SER A 74 -15.19 -4.98 -29.49
CA SER A 74 -16.19 -5.80 -30.22
C SER A 74 -16.88 -6.85 -29.36
N SER A 75 -16.22 -7.36 -28.32
CA SER A 75 -16.83 -8.31 -27.38
C SER A 75 -17.91 -7.67 -26.48
N GLY A 76 -17.89 -6.35 -26.34
CA GLY A 76 -18.70 -5.61 -25.36
C GLY A 76 -18.31 -5.84 -23.91
N THR A 77 -17.25 -6.61 -23.62
CA THR A 77 -16.88 -6.99 -22.23
C THR A 77 -15.90 -6.02 -21.57
N PHE A 78 -15.18 -5.21 -22.35
CA PHE A 78 -14.27 -4.18 -21.85
C PHE A 78 -14.13 -3.04 -22.87
N SER A 79 -13.54 -1.93 -22.44
CA SER A 79 -13.13 -0.85 -23.34
C SER A 79 -11.63 -0.59 -23.26
N LYS A 80 -11.11 0.13 -24.26
CA LYS A 80 -9.72 0.56 -24.37
C LYS A 80 -9.62 2.08 -24.32
N SER A 81 -8.45 2.58 -23.93
CA SER A 81 -8.09 4.00 -23.95
C SER A 81 -6.60 4.12 -24.24
N THR A 82 -6.18 5.18 -24.93
CA THR A 82 -4.75 5.49 -25.12
C THR A 82 -4.02 5.81 -23.81
N GLN A 83 -4.76 6.13 -22.74
CA GLN A 83 -4.23 6.39 -21.40
C GLN A 83 -4.02 5.12 -20.58
N VAL A 84 -4.46 3.94 -21.05
CA VAL A 84 -4.46 2.69 -20.28
C VAL A 84 -3.76 1.58 -21.05
N THR A 85 -2.58 1.19 -20.59
CA THR A 85 -1.90 -0.07 -20.98
C THR A 85 -2.53 -1.22 -20.20
N GLY A 86 -3.72 -1.63 -20.65
CA GLY A 86 -4.59 -2.57 -19.96
C GLY A 86 -6.01 -2.50 -20.54
N LYS A 87 -7.00 -2.88 -19.74
CA LYS A 87 -8.42 -2.81 -20.10
C LYS A 87 -9.20 -2.02 -19.05
N LEU A 88 -10.23 -1.32 -19.51
CA LEU A 88 -11.23 -0.70 -18.63
C LEU A 88 -12.47 -1.60 -18.60
N PHE A 89 -12.94 -1.90 -17.41
CA PHE A 89 -14.11 -2.74 -17.14
C PHE A 89 -15.14 -1.93 -16.37
N ALA A 90 -16.41 -2.07 -16.73
CA ALA A 90 -17.52 -1.42 -16.04
C ALA A 90 -18.70 -2.38 -15.84
N ALA A 91 -19.51 -2.14 -14.80
CA ALA A 91 -20.65 -3.00 -14.47
C ALA A 91 -21.74 -3.06 -15.57
N SER A 92 -21.80 -2.07 -16.46
CA SER A 92 -22.75 -2.03 -17.58
C SER A 92 -22.28 -2.78 -18.83
N TYR A 93 -21.12 -3.44 -18.80
CA TYR A 93 -20.59 -4.22 -19.91
C TYR A 93 -21.17 -5.64 -19.97
N THR A 94 -20.95 -6.31 -21.10
CA THR A 94 -21.45 -7.67 -21.35
C THR A 94 -20.79 -8.68 -20.39
N SER A 95 -21.53 -9.74 -20.05
CA SER A 95 -21.02 -10.90 -19.31
C SER A 95 -19.71 -11.44 -19.90
N PRO A 96 -18.72 -11.85 -19.09
CA PRO A 96 -18.75 -12.06 -17.63
C PRO A 96 -18.36 -10.83 -16.78
N THR A 97 -18.19 -9.65 -17.38
CA THR A 97 -17.63 -8.48 -16.69
C THR A 97 -18.38 -8.05 -15.43
N PRO A 98 -19.73 -7.98 -15.40
CA PRO A 98 -20.45 -7.54 -14.21
C PRO A 98 -20.25 -8.43 -12.99
N SER A 99 -20.24 -9.76 -13.16
CA SER A 99 -20.03 -10.70 -12.05
C SER A 99 -18.58 -10.67 -11.58
N MET A 100 -17.61 -10.63 -12.49
CA MET A 100 -16.19 -10.48 -12.16
C MET A 100 -15.92 -9.22 -11.33
N LEU A 101 -16.51 -8.09 -11.72
CA LEU A 101 -16.35 -6.83 -10.98
C LEU A 101 -17.08 -6.84 -9.64
N THR A 102 -18.24 -7.48 -9.54
CA THR A 102 -18.95 -7.65 -8.26
C THR A 102 -18.07 -8.40 -7.25
N THR A 103 -17.42 -9.49 -7.69
CA THR A 103 -16.45 -10.22 -6.87
C THR A 103 -15.25 -9.36 -6.50
N ALA A 104 -14.66 -8.62 -7.44
CA ALA A 104 -13.52 -7.74 -7.17
C ALA A 104 -13.83 -6.64 -6.15
N ILE A 105 -15.02 -6.04 -6.21
CA ILE A 105 -15.46 -5.03 -5.23
C ILE A 105 -15.66 -5.65 -3.85
N SER A 106 -16.25 -6.85 -3.76
CA SER A 106 -16.40 -7.56 -2.49
C SER A 106 -15.05 -7.95 -1.88
N ASP A 107 -14.11 -8.39 -2.71
CA ASP A 107 -12.75 -8.72 -2.30
C ASP A 107 -11.98 -7.48 -1.82
N MET A 108 -12.14 -6.33 -2.48
CA MET A 108 -11.59 -5.04 -2.02
C MET A 108 -12.16 -4.65 -0.65
N GLN A 109 -13.48 -4.80 -0.43
CA GLN A 109 -14.10 -4.52 0.88
C GLN A 109 -13.60 -5.48 1.97
N THR A 110 -13.40 -6.76 1.61
CA THR A 110 -12.82 -7.76 2.51
C THR A 110 -11.38 -7.38 2.89
N ALA A 111 -10.55 -7.03 1.91
CA ALA A 111 -9.18 -6.58 2.14
C ALA A 111 -9.11 -5.31 2.99
N TYR A 112 -10.01 -4.34 2.77
CA TYR A 112 -10.11 -3.15 3.62
C TYR A 112 -10.47 -3.52 5.06
N THR A 113 -11.44 -4.41 5.24
CA THR A 113 -11.90 -4.84 6.57
C THR A 113 -10.79 -5.60 7.31
N ASP A 114 -10.06 -6.47 6.61
CA ASP A 114 -8.87 -7.16 7.13
C ASP A 114 -7.79 -6.16 7.56
N ALA A 115 -7.36 -5.28 6.66
CA ALA A 115 -6.30 -4.31 6.93
C ALA A 115 -6.65 -3.32 8.05
N SER A 116 -7.87 -2.78 8.05
CA SER A 116 -8.35 -1.84 9.07
C SER A 116 -8.71 -2.49 10.41
N GLY A 117 -8.98 -3.81 10.40
CA GLY A 117 -9.33 -4.60 11.57
C GLY A 117 -8.14 -5.23 12.30
N ARG A 118 -6.91 -5.14 11.76
CA ARG A 118 -5.71 -5.62 12.46
C ARG A 118 -5.57 -4.93 13.82
N ILE A 119 -5.24 -5.72 14.85
CA ILE A 119 -5.08 -5.27 16.24
C ILE A 119 -3.60 -5.31 16.66
N LEU A 120 -3.30 -4.73 17.83
CA LEU A 120 -1.94 -4.69 18.42
C LEU A 120 -0.92 -3.98 17.50
N PRO A 121 -1.11 -2.68 17.20
CA PRO A 121 -0.18 -1.95 16.35
C PRO A 121 1.21 -1.88 16.99
N ASN A 122 2.25 -2.06 16.18
CA ASN A 122 3.64 -1.80 16.58
C ASN A 122 3.83 -0.30 16.87
N PHE A 123 3.15 0.56 16.12
CA PHE A 123 3.23 2.01 16.24
C PHE A 123 1.84 2.64 16.30
N LEU A 124 1.59 3.44 17.33
CA LEU A 124 0.35 4.18 17.51
C LEU A 124 0.63 5.69 17.43
N ASN A 125 -0.09 6.40 16.56
CA ASN A 125 -0.06 7.85 16.40
C ASN A 125 1.35 8.41 16.16
N LEU A 126 2.15 7.68 15.36
CA LEU A 126 3.52 8.07 15.03
C LEU A 126 3.54 9.47 14.41
N GLY A 127 4.40 10.34 14.92
CA GLY A 127 4.59 11.69 14.39
C GLY A 127 3.45 12.67 14.68
N THR A 128 2.56 12.41 15.64
CA THR A 128 1.60 13.44 16.09
C THR A 128 2.32 14.70 16.61
N GLY A 129 1.85 15.89 16.19
CA GLY A 129 2.47 17.19 16.51
C GLY A 129 3.69 17.59 15.66
N LYS A 130 4.16 16.70 14.77
CA LYS A 130 5.19 16.98 13.75
C LYS A 130 4.72 16.45 12.39
N SER A 131 5.44 16.80 11.34
CA SER A 131 5.29 16.17 10.03
C SER A 131 5.55 14.66 10.16
N VAL A 132 4.53 13.82 9.91
CA VAL A 132 4.41 12.42 10.39
C VAL A 132 5.57 11.49 10.01
N VAL A 133 6.47 11.89 9.09
CA VAL A 133 7.61 11.06 8.70
C VAL A 133 8.89 11.86 8.59
N THR A 134 9.32 12.48 9.70
CA THR A 134 10.65 13.08 9.75
C THR A 134 11.66 12.05 10.27
N LEU A 135 12.49 11.55 9.35
CA LEU A 135 13.89 11.11 9.53
C LEU A 135 14.25 9.63 9.77
N SER A 136 13.30 8.70 9.89
CA SER A 136 13.66 7.26 10.01
C SER A 136 12.97 6.39 8.97
N PRO A 137 13.70 5.43 8.35
CA PRO A 137 13.07 4.40 7.54
C PRO A 137 12.01 3.64 8.33
N LEU A 138 10.85 3.40 7.72
CA LEU A 138 9.79 2.60 8.30
C LEU A 138 10.09 1.13 8.06
N GLY A 139 10.36 0.39 9.15
CA GLY A 139 10.49 -1.07 9.11
C GLY A 139 9.13 -1.78 9.02
N PRO A 140 9.07 -3.07 8.66
CA PRO A 140 7.82 -3.82 8.59
C PRO A 140 7.01 -3.72 9.88
N GLY A 141 5.68 -3.66 9.77
CA GLY A 141 4.84 -3.54 10.95
C GLY A 141 3.43 -3.02 10.70
N LEU A 142 2.63 -3.06 11.77
CA LEU A 142 1.31 -2.45 11.85
C LEU A 142 1.42 -1.05 12.46
N TYR A 143 1.03 -0.05 11.68
CA TYR A 143 1.01 1.36 12.05
C TYR A 143 -0.44 1.83 12.14
N LYS A 144 -0.78 2.57 13.20
CA LYS A 144 -2.15 3.04 13.42
C LYS A 144 -2.20 4.51 13.78
N TRP A 145 -3.06 5.25 13.10
CA TRP A 145 -3.43 6.62 13.45
C TRP A 145 -4.93 6.71 13.73
N THR A 146 -5.27 7.31 14.87
CA THR A 146 -6.67 7.61 15.24
C THR A 146 -7.19 8.90 14.63
N THR A 147 -6.35 9.62 13.87
CA THR A 147 -6.65 10.87 13.17
C THR A 147 -6.23 10.79 11.70
N GLY A 148 -6.34 11.90 10.97
CA GLY A 148 -5.76 12.02 9.63
C GLY A 148 -4.23 12.13 9.66
N VAL A 149 -3.60 11.75 8.55
CA VAL A 149 -2.15 11.76 8.35
C VAL A 149 -1.78 12.69 7.20
N THR A 150 -0.77 13.53 7.42
CA THR A 150 -0.15 14.34 6.36
C THR A 150 1.32 13.95 6.18
N VAL A 151 1.67 13.56 4.96
CA VAL A 151 3.03 13.20 4.53
C VAL A 151 3.68 14.44 3.89
N SER A 152 4.28 15.29 4.73
CA SER A 152 5.03 16.50 4.34
C SER A 152 6.53 16.27 4.16
N SER A 153 7.02 15.11 4.60
CA SER A 153 8.31 14.50 4.30
C SER A 153 8.01 13.03 3.99
N ALA A 154 8.47 12.51 2.85
CA ALA A 154 8.07 11.18 2.42
C ALA A 154 8.88 10.07 3.11
N PRO A 155 8.23 8.95 3.52
CA PRO A 155 8.91 7.79 4.09
C PRO A 155 9.85 7.11 3.11
N THR A 156 10.92 6.55 3.68
CA THR A 156 11.58 5.38 3.10
C THR A 156 11.04 4.13 3.79
N PHE A 157 10.53 3.15 3.04
CA PHE A 157 10.19 1.82 3.54
C PHE A 157 11.41 0.94 3.38
N SER A 158 11.93 0.39 4.48
CA SER A 158 13.11 -0.48 4.43
C SER A 158 12.76 -1.89 4.88
N GLY A 159 12.85 -2.83 3.95
CA GLY A 159 12.96 -4.25 4.27
C GLY A 159 14.35 -4.55 4.86
N GLY A 160 14.54 -5.76 5.38
CA GLY A 160 15.79 -6.21 5.99
C GLY A 160 16.06 -5.65 7.40
N SER A 161 16.86 -6.37 8.18
CA SER A 161 17.31 -5.91 9.49
C SER A 161 18.18 -4.66 9.35
N SER A 162 18.08 -3.72 10.28
CA SER A 162 19.10 -2.69 10.50
C SER A 162 20.44 -3.27 11.01
N ASP A 163 20.63 -4.59 10.93
CA ASP A 163 21.75 -5.30 11.51
C ASP A 163 22.08 -6.54 10.64
N SER A 164 23.01 -6.36 9.71
CA SER A 164 23.38 -7.35 8.67
C SER A 164 24.75 -7.98 8.94
N ALA A 165 25.08 -8.30 10.19
CA ALA A 165 26.44 -8.73 10.51
C ALA A 165 26.59 -9.78 11.63
N PHE A 166 25.69 -10.75 11.84
CA PHE A 166 26.06 -11.88 12.75
C PHE A 166 25.19 -13.15 12.68
N PHE A 167 25.07 -13.84 11.54
CA PHE A 167 24.35 -15.14 11.55
C PHE A 167 25.02 -16.23 10.70
N THR A 168 26.14 -16.76 11.20
CA THR A 168 26.59 -18.12 10.92
C THR A 168 26.51 -18.92 12.22
N SER A 169 25.66 -19.96 12.27
CA SER A 169 25.67 -21.08 13.25
C SER A 169 24.51 -21.28 14.26
N LEU A 170 23.33 -20.68 14.10
CA LEU A 170 22.09 -21.19 14.75
C LEU A 170 20.88 -21.19 13.78
N TYR A 171 21.13 -21.60 12.54
CA TYR A 171 20.21 -21.51 11.40
C TYR A 171 19.01 -22.48 11.44
N LEU A 172 19.03 -23.52 12.29
CA LEU A 172 18.12 -24.67 12.09
C LEU A 172 16.89 -24.76 13.01
N LEU A 173 16.76 -23.93 14.05
CA LEU A 173 15.61 -24.01 14.99
C LEU A 173 14.71 -22.77 15.01
N ARG A 174 15.06 -21.70 14.29
CA ARG A 174 14.23 -20.49 14.10
C ARG A 174 13.51 -20.44 12.74
N GLN A 175 13.78 -21.41 11.87
CA GLN A 175 13.48 -21.35 10.44
C GLN A 175 12.01 -21.59 10.05
N LEU A 176 11.09 -21.80 10.99
CA LEU A 176 9.73 -22.24 10.64
C LEU A 176 8.58 -21.28 11.00
N THR A 177 8.81 -20.07 11.56
CA THR A 177 7.64 -19.19 11.83
C THR A 177 7.90 -17.68 11.82
N TYR A 178 9.13 -17.18 11.71
CA TYR A 178 9.39 -15.74 11.94
C TYR A 178 10.10 -14.98 10.81
N ASP A 179 10.37 -15.62 9.66
CA ASP A 179 11.23 -15.05 8.62
C ASP A 179 10.51 -14.69 7.29
N LEU A 180 9.19 -14.47 7.26
CA LEU A 180 8.47 -14.45 5.96
C LEU A 180 7.57 -13.24 5.65
N TYR A 181 7.34 -12.31 6.58
CA TYR A 181 6.44 -11.18 6.29
C TYR A 181 7.15 -9.83 6.41
N GLN A 182 7.60 -9.32 5.26
CA GLN A 182 8.01 -7.93 5.08
C GLN A 182 6.81 -7.11 4.60
N ALA A 183 5.82 -6.93 5.47
CA ALA A 183 4.62 -6.16 5.16
C ALA A 183 4.46 -4.94 6.07
N TRP A 184 3.87 -3.90 5.50
CA TRP A 184 3.51 -2.67 6.19
C TRP A 184 2.00 -2.49 6.06
N ILE A 185 1.32 -2.39 7.20
CA ILE A 185 -0.11 -2.07 7.21
C ILE A 185 -0.28 -0.77 7.95
N LEU A 186 -0.76 0.25 7.24
CA LEU A 186 -0.94 1.60 7.74
C LEU A 186 -2.45 1.88 7.85
N GLN A 187 -2.96 1.88 9.07
CA GLN A 187 -4.36 2.17 9.38
C GLN A 187 -4.54 3.65 9.69
N ILE A 188 -5.37 4.35 8.92
CA ILE A 188 -5.61 5.78 9.07
C ILE A 188 -7.10 6.02 9.26
N ALA A 189 -7.50 6.44 10.46
CA ALA A 189 -8.91 6.69 10.78
C ALA A 189 -9.47 7.99 10.15
N GLY A 190 -8.60 8.93 9.77
CA GLY A 190 -8.97 10.16 9.06
C GLY A 190 -8.58 10.15 7.58
N THR A 191 -8.27 11.33 7.05
CA THR A 191 -7.76 11.50 5.69
C THR A 191 -6.27 11.16 5.58
N LEU A 192 -5.82 10.81 4.38
CA LEU A 192 -4.39 10.72 4.04
C LEU A 192 -4.08 11.80 3.00
N THR A 193 -3.15 12.70 3.33
CA THR A 193 -2.68 13.71 2.39
C THR A 193 -1.18 13.58 2.21
N MET A 194 -0.70 13.51 0.97
CA MET A 194 0.72 13.63 0.66
C MET A 194 0.98 14.98 0.03
N ALA A 195 1.96 15.72 0.55
CA ALA A 195 2.32 17.01 0.00
C ALA A 195 2.94 16.85 -1.40
N SER A 196 2.87 17.92 -2.20
CA SER A 196 3.46 17.97 -3.53
C SER A 196 4.97 17.73 -3.52
N ALA A 197 5.49 17.19 -4.62
CA ALA A 197 6.91 16.92 -4.86
C ALA A 197 7.60 16.05 -3.78
N LYS A 198 6.83 15.28 -3.01
CA LYS A 198 7.36 14.29 -2.07
C LYS A 198 7.52 12.95 -2.76
N THR A 199 8.58 12.21 -2.43
CA THR A 199 8.91 10.93 -3.08
C THR A 199 9.11 9.87 -2.03
N MET A 200 8.25 8.86 -2.02
CA MET A 200 8.45 7.66 -1.22
C MET A 200 9.57 6.82 -1.82
N LEU A 201 10.36 6.16 -0.96
CA LEU A 201 11.47 5.31 -1.38
C LEU A 201 11.31 3.91 -0.81
N LEU A 202 11.73 2.91 -1.58
CA LEU A 202 11.83 1.53 -1.12
C LEU A 202 13.31 1.16 -0.99
N ALA A 203 13.67 0.53 0.13
CA ALA A 203 15.02 0.07 0.44
C ALA A 203 14.98 -1.34 1.04
N GLY A 204 16.13 -2.00 1.09
CA GLY A 204 16.30 -3.28 1.79
C GLY A 204 15.35 -4.40 1.33
N GLY A 205 14.91 -4.38 0.07
CA GLY A 205 13.99 -5.37 -0.48
C GLY A 205 12.51 -5.13 -0.17
N ALA A 206 12.14 -3.95 0.35
CA ALA A 206 10.74 -3.54 0.41
C ALA A 206 10.11 -3.55 -1.00
N ASN A 207 8.89 -4.07 -1.10
CA ASN A 207 8.12 -4.13 -2.34
C ASN A 207 6.76 -3.45 -2.11
N ALA A 208 6.33 -2.62 -3.07
CA ALA A 208 5.07 -1.91 -3.04
C ALA A 208 3.84 -2.82 -2.80
N THR A 209 3.85 -4.05 -3.33
CA THR A 209 2.77 -5.04 -3.11
C THR A 209 2.50 -5.33 -1.63
N ASN A 210 3.51 -5.18 -0.78
CA ASN A 210 3.44 -5.46 0.65
C ASN A 210 3.20 -4.23 1.52
N ILE A 211 3.03 -3.05 0.91
CA ILE A 211 2.74 -1.80 1.63
C ILE A 211 1.25 -1.48 1.44
N ILE A 212 0.48 -1.60 2.50
CA ILE A 212 -0.98 -1.45 2.49
C ILE A 212 -1.39 -0.21 3.29
N TRP A 213 -2.12 0.69 2.65
CA TRP A 213 -2.69 1.90 3.23
C TRP A 213 -4.20 1.74 3.36
N ALA A 214 -4.70 1.44 4.55
CA ALA A 214 -6.12 1.36 4.85
C ALA A 214 -6.61 2.71 5.39
N VAL A 215 -7.34 3.47 4.56
CA VAL A 215 -7.73 4.85 4.86
C VAL A 215 -9.24 4.98 4.95
N ALA A 216 -9.73 5.41 6.12
CA ALA A 216 -11.16 5.57 6.36
C ALA A 216 -11.72 6.88 5.76
N GLY A 217 -10.92 7.94 5.72
CA GLY A 217 -11.26 9.20 5.05
C GLY A 217 -10.83 9.24 3.58
N GLY A 218 -10.81 10.44 3.01
CA GLY A 218 -10.34 10.69 1.65
C GLY A 218 -8.82 10.66 1.54
N VAL A 219 -8.32 10.27 0.37
CA VAL A 219 -6.89 10.29 0.04
C VAL A 219 -6.61 11.36 -1.01
N THR A 220 -5.59 12.19 -0.77
CA THR A 220 -5.11 13.18 -1.74
C THR A 220 -3.60 13.08 -1.87
N LEU A 221 -3.12 12.70 -3.05
CA LEU A 221 -1.69 12.67 -3.37
C LEU A 221 -1.33 13.92 -4.17
N GLY A 222 -0.49 14.77 -3.58
CA GLY A 222 -0.15 16.09 -4.11
C GLY A 222 0.55 16.05 -5.46
N THR A 223 0.56 17.19 -6.16
CA THR A 223 1.17 17.33 -7.49
C THR A 223 2.62 16.86 -7.50
N THR A 224 3.03 16.20 -8.59
CA THR A 224 4.42 15.72 -8.81
C THR A 224 5.00 14.88 -7.67
N SER A 225 4.17 14.31 -6.79
CA SER A 225 4.61 13.37 -5.77
C SER A 225 4.81 11.97 -6.37
N HIS A 226 5.54 11.11 -5.65
CA HIS A 226 5.71 9.71 -5.98
C HIS A 226 5.31 8.82 -4.81
N PHE A 227 4.35 7.91 -5.04
CA PHE A 227 3.74 7.08 -4.03
C PHE A 227 4.03 5.59 -4.23
N GLU A 228 4.20 4.86 -3.13
CA GLU A 228 4.49 3.43 -3.12
C GLU A 228 3.43 2.68 -2.30
N GLY A 229 2.79 1.68 -2.90
CA GLY A 229 1.92 0.74 -2.20
C GLY A 229 0.47 0.68 -2.67
N VAL A 230 -0.32 -0.15 -2.00
CA VAL A 230 -1.74 -0.37 -2.28
C VAL A 230 -2.59 0.48 -1.34
N ILE A 231 -3.42 1.33 -1.90
CA ILE A 231 -4.40 2.12 -1.16
C ILE A 231 -5.74 1.38 -1.17
N LEU A 232 -6.21 1.03 0.02
CA LEU A 232 -7.58 0.57 0.31
C LEU A 232 -8.34 1.74 0.94
N GLY A 233 -9.00 2.53 0.09
CA GLY A 233 -9.76 3.71 0.50
C GLY A 233 -11.23 3.38 0.76
N LYS A 234 -11.75 3.75 1.94
CA LYS A 234 -13.19 3.69 2.24
C LYS A 234 -13.98 4.78 1.51
N THR A 235 -13.31 5.87 1.13
CA THR A 235 -13.90 6.94 0.34
C THR A 235 -13.05 7.22 -0.91
N GLY A 236 -12.99 8.47 -1.37
CA GLY A 236 -12.37 8.83 -2.64
C GLY A 236 -10.85 8.91 -2.57
N ILE A 237 -10.20 8.60 -3.70
CA ILE A 237 -8.75 8.76 -3.91
C ILE A 237 -8.54 9.80 -5.03
N THR A 238 -7.78 10.86 -4.74
CA THR A 238 -7.42 11.89 -5.70
C THR A 238 -5.91 11.88 -5.96
N LEU A 239 -5.53 11.66 -7.22
CA LEU A 239 -4.17 11.66 -7.73
C LEU A 239 -3.96 12.97 -8.49
N GLN A 240 -3.31 13.95 -7.86
CA GLN A 240 -3.18 15.29 -8.43
C GLN A 240 -2.16 15.34 -9.57
N THR A 241 -2.15 16.51 -10.24
CA THR A 241 -1.41 16.77 -11.48
C THR A 241 0.02 16.24 -11.44
N GLY A 242 0.32 15.31 -12.34
CA GLY A 242 1.68 14.82 -12.60
C GLY A 242 2.26 13.94 -11.49
N MET A 243 1.46 13.50 -10.51
CA MET A 243 1.93 12.53 -9.53
C MET A 243 2.21 11.18 -10.18
N SER A 244 3.04 10.35 -9.54
CA SER A 244 3.35 8.99 -9.96
C SER A 244 3.12 7.99 -8.82
N MET A 245 2.79 6.74 -9.16
CA MET A 245 2.52 5.69 -8.18
C MET A 245 2.95 4.32 -8.73
N ASN A 246 3.70 3.57 -7.92
CA ASN A 246 3.85 2.13 -8.08
C ASN A 246 2.94 1.45 -7.05
N GLY A 247 1.82 0.90 -7.51
CA GLY A 247 0.78 0.50 -6.57
C GLY A 247 -0.60 0.33 -7.17
N ARG A 248 -1.60 0.35 -6.29
CA ARG A 248 -3.01 0.23 -6.65
C ARG A 248 -3.85 1.27 -5.92
N ALA A 249 -4.81 1.87 -6.62
CA ALA A 249 -5.81 2.76 -6.05
C ALA A 249 -7.18 2.06 -6.01
N LEU A 250 -7.53 1.49 -4.86
CA LEU A 250 -8.75 0.71 -4.65
C LEU A 250 -9.69 1.50 -3.73
N ALA A 251 -10.75 2.10 -4.29
CA ALA A 251 -11.65 3.00 -3.59
C ALA A 251 -13.08 2.46 -3.53
N GLN A 252 -13.69 2.49 -2.34
CA GLN A 252 -15.11 2.15 -2.17
C GLN A 252 -16.07 3.25 -2.68
N THR A 253 -15.54 4.40 -3.14
CA THR A 253 -16.31 5.40 -3.89
C THR A 253 -15.64 5.69 -5.23
N LEU A 254 -14.85 6.75 -5.34
CA LEU A 254 -14.30 7.24 -6.61
C LEU A 254 -12.79 7.29 -6.63
N VAL A 255 -12.23 7.25 -7.85
CA VAL A 255 -10.83 7.60 -8.11
C VAL A 255 -10.78 8.74 -9.12
N ALA A 256 -10.09 9.83 -8.80
CA ALA A 256 -9.91 10.98 -9.68
C ALA A 256 -8.41 11.16 -9.99
N LEU A 257 -8.07 11.23 -11.28
CA LEU A 257 -6.71 11.39 -11.76
C LEU A 257 -6.55 12.73 -12.48
N GLN A 258 -5.36 13.33 -12.35
CA GLN A 258 -4.96 14.50 -13.11
C GLN A 258 -3.57 14.26 -13.67
N LYS A 259 -3.46 14.01 -14.98
CA LYS A 259 -2.18 13.73 -15.65
C LYS A 259 -1.25 12.78 -14.87
N ALA A 260 -1.84 11.77 -14.24
CA ALA A 260 -1.17 10.96 -13.24
C ALA A 260 -0.59 9.70 -13.87
N ASN A 261 0.55 9.21 -13.37
CA ASN A 261 1.16 7.96 -13.80
C ASN A 261 0.95 6.87 -12.74
N VAL A 262 0.24 5.80 -13.04
CA VAL A 262 -0.04 4.72 -12.09
C VAL A 262 0.36 3.38 -12.69
N VAL A 263 1.31 2.71 -12.07
CA VAL A 263 1.87 1.44 -12.52
C VAL A 263 1.50 0.36 -11.52
N ALA A 264 0.84 -0.71 -11.99
CA ALA A 264 0.62 -1.89 -11.17
C ALA A 264 1.96 -2.42 -10.62
N PRO A 265 2.04 -2.78 -9.34
CA PRO A 265 3.27 -3.31 -8.78
C PRO A 265 3.55 -4.71 -9.36
N SER A 266 4.83 -5.01 -9.60
CA SER A 266 5.36 -6.27 -10.12
C SER A 266 5.40 -7.38 -9.09
#